data_AF-A0A7W0H6U1-F1
#
_entry.id   AF-A0A7W0H6U1-F1
#
_cell.length_a   1.000
_cell.length_b   1.000
_cell.length_c   1.000
_cell.angle_alpha   90.00
_cell.angle_beta   90.00
_cell.angle_gamma   90.00
#
_symmetry.space_group_name_H-M   'P 1'
#
loop_
_entity.id
_entity.type
_entity.pdbx_description
1 polymer ?
#
loop_
_entity_poly.entity_id
_entity_poly.type
_entity_poly.pdbx_seq_one_letter_code
_entity_poly.pdbx_strand_id
1 'polypeptide(L)'
;MLFDLRGRRRRAVQATYLMLAVLMGGGLVLFGIGGEVSGGLLDAIGGGSSSSSSGDSGLEKRIERQEERLKASPGNEAALAELVRLNYQNASSQIPAGTSKVPEDGRDDLRKAGAYWERYVKAKDGDPDPGLARIALFIYNEDGLNQPAKAKDAVRVLAADANDTQTYLLLVRYATAAADTRTAQLAAQKAIDLAPKNQRKQVEKVAKQLQTPAPQQQ
;
A
#
# COMPACT_ATOMS: atom_id res chain seq x y z
N MET A 1 -54.65 26.50 -4.05
CA MET A 1 -54.77 25.46 -5.09
C MET A 1 -54.95 24.13 -4.41
N LEU A 2 -56.19 23.67 -4.42
CA LEU A 2 -56.72 22.54 -3.66
C LEU A 2 -56.43 21.27 -4.46
N PHE A 3 -55.46 20.46 -4.03
CA PHE A 3 -55.18 19.17 -4.68
C PHE A 3 -56.21 18.13 -4.20
N ASP A 4 -57.26 18.02 -4.99
CA ASP A 4 -58.23 16.93 -4.97
C ASP A 4 -57.52 15.60 -5.30
N LEU A 5 -57.27 14.79 -4.27
CA LEU A 5 -56.69 13.45 -4.39
C LEU A 5 -57.79 12.40 -4.16
N ARG A 6 -58.54 12.16 -5.23
CA ARG A 6 -59.64 11.21 -5.34
C ARG A 6 -59.19 9.76 -5.08
N GLY A 7 -59.71 9.17 -3.99
CA GLY A 7 -60.07 7.76 -3.81
C GLY A 7 -58.97 6.69 -3.72
N ARG A 8 -58.12 6.53 -4.74
CA ARG A 8 -57.23 5.34 -4.87
C ARG A 8 -55.75 5.64 -4.60
N ARG A 9 -55.33 6.89 -4.80
CA ARG A 9 -53.94 7.33 -4.59
C ARG A 9 -53.60 7.64 -3.13
N ARG A 10 -54.60 7.78 -2.23
CA ARG A 10 -54.37 7.94 -0.78
C ARG A 10 -53.62 6.77 -0.18
N ARG A 11 -53.94 5.53 -0.56
CA ARG A 11 -53.33 4.33 0.06
C ARG A 11 -51.87 4.16 -0.32
N ALA A 12 -51.48 4.47 -1.56
CA ALA A 12 -50.09 4.39 -2.00
C ALA A 12 -49.20 5.43 -1.28
N VAL A 13 -49.69 6.67 -1.17
CA VAL A 13 -48.98 7.74 -0.46
C VAL A 13 -48.89 7.41 1.04
N GLN A 14 -49.97 6.90 1.63
CA GLN A 14 -49.99 6.52 3.04
C GLN A 14 -49.06 5.34 3.34
N ALA A 15 -48.97 4.33 2.46
CA ALA A 15 -48.03 3.21 2.60
C ALA A 15 -46.58 3.67 2.50
N THR A 16 -46.29 4.63 1.62
CA THR A 16 -44.94 5.18 1.46
C THR A 16 -44.50 5.95 2.72
N TYR A 17 -45.38 6.77 3.30
CA TYR A 17 -45.09 7.47 4.55
C TYR A 17 -45.01 6.53 5.76
N LEU A 18 -45.82 5.46 5.81
CA LEU A 18 -45.72 4.43 6.85
C LEU A 18 -44.39 3.67 6.74
N MET A 19 -43.96 3.32 5.52
CA MET A 19 -42.66 2.68 5.27
C MET A 19 -41.50 3.61 5.66
N LEU A 20 -41.59 4.90 5.32
CA LEU A 20 -40.60 5.91 5.76
C LEU A 20 -40.58 6.08 7.28
N ALA A 21 -41.73 6.06 7.95
CA ALA A 21 -41.81 6.14 9.41
C ALA A 21 -41.24 4.88 10.09
N VAL A 22 -41.46 3.69 9.51
CA VAL A 22 -40.86 2.44 9.98
C VAL A 22 -39.35 2.39 9.70
N LEU A 23 -38.87 2.99 8.61
CA LEU A 23 -37.43 3.12 8.35
C LEU A 23 -36.76 4.12 9.30
N MET A 24 -37.41 5.26 9.56
CA MET A 24 -36.88 6.27 10.48
C MET A 24 -36.97 5.84 11.96
N GLY A 25 -38.02 5.11 12.36
CA GLY A 25 -38.17 4.57 13.72
C GLY A 25 -37.47 3.23 13.94
N GLY A 26 -37.47 2.36 12.94
CA GLY A 26 -36.85 1.03 12.98
C GLY A 26 -35.32 1.05 12.89
N GLY A 27 -34.73 2.13 12.35
CA GLY A 27 -33.28 2.33 12.33
C GLY A 27 -32.67 2.46 13.73
N LEU A 28 -33.43 2.90 14.73
CA LEU A 28 -32.94 3.05 16.11
C LEU A 28 -33.19 1.81 17.00
N VAL A 29 -34.26 1.05 16.72
CA VAL A 29 -34.64 -0.14 17.52
C VAL A 29 -33.96 -1.42 17.04
N LEU A 30 -33.64 -1.54 15.74
CA LEU A 30 -32.88 -2.67 15.18
C LEU A 30 -31.36 -2.50 15.31
N PHE A 31 -30.89 -1.31 15.70
CA PHE A 31 -29.48 -0.99 15.94
C PHE A 31 -29.12 -0.91 17.44
N GLY A 32 -29.89 -1.56 18.31
CA GLY A 32 -29.41 -2.13 19.58
C GLY A 32 -28.56 -1.23 20.49
N ILE A 33 -28.88 0.06 20.64
CA ILE A 33 -28.32 0.91 21.69
C ILE A 33 -29.44 1.21 22.68
N GLY A 34 -29.54 0.39 23.72
CA GLY A 34 -30.38 0.64 24.88
C GLY A 34 -31.19 -0.59 25.31
N GLY A 35 -30.67 -1.34 26.28
CA GLY A 35 -31.45 -2.34 27.02
C GLY A 35 -30.63 -3.56 27.42
N GLU A 36 -30.37 -3.67 28.72
CA GLU A 36 -29.75 -4.81 29.39
C GLU A 36 -30.50 -6.11 29.10
N VAL A 37 -30.02 -6.93 28.16
CA VAL A 37 -30.29 -8.37 28.13
C VAL A 37 -29.05 -9.12 27.68
N SER A 38 -28.51 -9.88 28.63
CA SER A 38 -27.45 -10.84 28.42
C SER A 38 -27.94 -11.95 27.48
N GLY A 39 -27.25 -12.15 26.36
CA GLY A 39 -27.26 -13.38 25.57
C GLY A 39 -28.38 -13.54 24.53
N GLY A 40 -28.04 -13.37 23.24
CA GLY A 40 -28.87 -13.90 22.15
C GLY A 40 -28.52 -13.42 20.73
N LEU A 41 -28.37 -14.37 19.81
CA LEU A 41 -28.29 -14.31 18.33
C LEU A 41 -27.08 -13.69 17.62
N LEU A 42 -26.33 -12.74 18.21
CA LEU A 42 -25.10 -12.24 17.57
C LEU A 42 -23.89 -13.17 17.76
N ASP A 43 -23.89 -14.00 18.81
CA ASP A 43 -22.80 -14.92 19.13
C ASP A 43 -22.82 -16.22 18.28
N ALA A 44 -23.88 -16.46 17.50
CA ALA A 44 -24.04 -17.68 16.70
C ALA A 44 -23.81 -17.50 15.18
N ILE A 45 -23.79 -16.26 14.68
CA ILE A 45 -23.65 -15.96 13.24
C ILE A 45 -22.38 -15.14 12.92
N GLY A 46 -21.73 -14.56 13.93
CA GLY A 46 -20.49 -13.81 13.79
C GLY A 46 -19.39 -14.38 14.68
N GLY A 47 -18.81 -15.51 14.31
CA GLY A 47 -17.57 -15.98 14.91
C GLY A 47 -16.47 -14.93 14.76
N GLY A 48 -16.27 -14.11 15.80
CA GLY A 48 -15.07 -13.34 16.08
C GLY A 48 -14.97 -11.95 15.45
N SER A 49 -15.66 -10.96 16.03
CA SER A 49 -15.22 -9.56 15.96
C SER A 49 -14.94 -9.03 17.37
N SER A 50 -13.74 -9.34 17.88
CA SER A 50 -13.17 -8.73 19.08
C SER A 50 -12.18 -7.64 18.66
N SER A 51 -12.52 -6.39 18.96
CA SER A 51 -11.61 -5.26 18.85
C SER A 51 -10.61 -5.26 20.02
N SER A 52 -9.34 -5.02 19.68
CA SER A 52 -8.14 -4.78 20.50
C SER A 52 -7.36 -6.01 21.01
N SER A 53 -6.13 -6.16 20.47
CA SER A 53 -5.05 -7.15 20.74
C SER A 53 -4.95 -8.44 19.88
N SER A 54 -5.83 -8.72 18.91
CA SER A 54 -5.74 -9.95 18.09
C SER A 54 -5.14 -9.79 16.68
N GLY A 55 -4.93 -8.56 16.19
CA GLY A 55 -4.38 -8.30 14.85
C GLY A 55 -2.92 -8.73 14.68
N ASP A 56 -2.12 -8.50 15.71
CA ASP A 56 -0.70 -8.89 15.82
C ASP A 56 -0.56 -10.42 15.76
N SER A 57 -1.21 -11.13 16.69
CA SER A 57 -1.17 -12.61 16.72
C SER A 57 -1.61 -13.30 15.42
N GLY A 58 -2.48 -12.67 14.62
CA GLY A 58 -2.91 -13.20 13.32
C GLY A 58 -1.88 -12.99 12.20
N LEU A 59 -1.17 -11.85 12.24
CA LEU A 59 -0.11 -11.48 11.32
C LEU A 59 1.14 -12.33 11.58
N GLU A 60 1.61 -12.42 12.82
CA GLU A 60 2.74 -13.26 13.25
C GLU A 60 2.54 -14.72 12.81
N LYS A 61 1.37 -15.29 13.06
CA LYS A 61 1.05 -16.66 12.60
C LYS A 61 1.11 -16.80 11.08
N ARG A 62 0.79 -15.75 10.30
CA ARG A 62 0.91 -15.79 8.84
C ARG A 62 2.38 -15.75 8.42
N ILE A 63 3.20 -14.93 9.08
CA ILE A 63 4.65 -14.88 8.86
C ILE A 63 5.26 -16.26 9.13
N GLU A 64 5.05 -16.82 10.32
CA GLU A 64 5.58 -18.13 10.72
C GLU A 64 5.22 -19.21 9.70
N ARG A 65 3.95 -19.27 9.24
CA ARG A 65 3.52 -20.24 8.24
C ARG A 65 4.26 -20.10 6.91
N GLN A 66 4.56 -18.88 6.45
CA GLN A 66 5.34 -18.71 5.22
C GLN A 66 6.81 -19.03 5.44
N GLU A 67 7.38 -18.74 6.62
CA GLU A 67 8.75 -19.11 6.95
C GLU A 67 8.93 -20.62 7.00
N GLU A 68 7.98 -21.36 7.58
CA GLU A 68 7.96 -22.83 7.53
C GLU A 68 7.93 -23.36 6.09
N ARG A 69 7.16 -22.74 5.20
CA ARG A 69 7.17 -23.09 3.77
C ARG A 69 8.52 -22.84 3.12
N LEU A 70 9.24 -21.80 3.53
CA LEU A 70 10.60 -21.54 3.04
C LEU A 70 11.64 -22.51 3.61
N LYS A 71 11.43 -23.10 4.78
CA LYS A 71 12.31 -24.18 5.27
C LYS A 71 12.24 -25.40 4.35
N ALA A 72 11.04 -25.75 3.88
CA ALA A 72 10.85 -26.84 2.92
C ALA A 72 11.25 -26.45 1.48
N SER A 73 11.04 -25.20 1.08
CA SER A 73 11.32 -24.69 -0.27
C SER A 73 11.90 -23.27 -0.23
N PRO A 74 13.24 -23.11 -0.07
CA PRO A 74 13.88 -21.81 0.19
C PRO A 74 13.71 -20.74 -0.89
N GLY A 75 13.44 -21.17 -2.14
CA GLY A 75 13.20 -20.31 -3.29
C GLY A 75 11.73 -20.18 -3.68
N ASN A 76 10.78 -20.55 -2.81
CA ASN A 76 9.36 -20.42 -3.14
C ASN A 76 8.98 -18.94 -3.32
N GLU A 77 8.84 -18.51 -4.57
CA GLU A 77 8.56 -17.13 -4.94
C GLU A 77 7.32 -16.56 -4.26
N ALA A 78 6.25 -17.35 -4.17
CA ALA A 78 4.99 -16.92 -3.58
C ALA A 78 5.12 -16.69 -2.06
N ALA A 79 5.81 -17.59 -1.36
CA ALA A 79 6.08 -17.44 0.06
C ALA A 79 7.01 -16.24 0.34
N LEU A 80 8.05 -16.05 -0.49
CA LEU A 80 8.94 -14.89 -0.39
C LEU A 80 8.18 -13.57 -0.61
N ALA A 81 7.37 -13.49 -1.67
CA ALA A 81 6.56 -12.31 -1.95
C ALA A 81 5.54 -12.00 -0.84
N GLU A 82 4.91 -13.03 -0.27
CA GLU A 82 3.99 -12.86 0.85
C GLU A 82 4.72 -12.36 2.10
N LEU A 83 5.92 -12.88 2.39
CA LEU A 83 6.72 -12.42 3.53
C LEU A 83 7.17 -10.96 3.40
N VAL A 84 7.47 -10.48 2.19
CA VAL A 84 7.71 -9.05 1.94
C VAL A 84 6.49 -8.23 2.36
N ARG A 85 5.29 -8.62 1.90
CA ARG A 85 4.04 -7.90 2.20
C ARG A 85 3.69 -7.92 3.69
N LEU A 86 3.81 -9.08 4.33
CA LEU A 86 3.47 -9.26 5.74
C LEU A 86 4.39 -8.44 6.66
N ASN A 87 5.70 -8.54 6.45
CA ASN A 87 6.66 -7.78 7.26
C ASN A 87 6.52 -6.27 7.00
N TYR A 88 6.25 -5.86 5.75
CA TYR A 88 5.95 -4.46 5.45
C TYR A 88 4.67 -3.98 6.14
N GLN A 89 3.62 -4.79 6.15
CA GLN A 89 2.37 -4.48 6.84
C GLN A 89 2.60 -4.32 8.34
N ASN A 90 3.40 -5.20 8.96
CA ASN A 90 3.73 -5.11 10.37
C ASN A 90 4.49 -3.81 10.70
N ALA A 91 5.52 -3.50 9.92
CA ALA A 91 6.26 -2.25 10.05
C ALA A 91 5.34 -1.02 9.88
N SER A 92 4.42 -1.08 8.92
CA SER A 92 3.51 0.04 8.62
C SER A 92 2.47 0.27 9.71
N SER A 93 1.99 -0.79 10.37
CA SER A 93 1.07 -0.65 11.51
C SER A 93 1.69 0.02 12.74
N GLN A 94 3.02 0.09 12.80
CA GLN A 94 3.75 0.72 13.89
C GLN A 94 4.01 2.21 13.64
N ILE A 95 3.73 2.74 12.43
CA ILE A 95 3.94 4.15 12.10
C ILE A 95 2.90 5.00 12.85
N PRO A 96 3.32 5.92 13.75
CA PRO A 96 2.39 6.79 14.45
C PRO A 96 1.58 7.68 13.49
N ALA A 97 0.30 7.88 13.81
CA ALA A 97 -0.56 8.75 13.04
C ALA A 97 0.05 10.16 12.87
N GLY A 98 0.01 10.70 11.65
CA GLY A 98 0.57 12.02 11.34
C GLY A 98 2.09 12.03 11.09
N THR A 99 2.74 10.86 11.07
CA THR A 99 4.16 10.72 10.72
C THR A 99 4.33 9.79 9.52
N SER A 100 5.43 9.95 8.79
CA SER A 100 5.83 9.03 7.70
C SER A 100 7.12 8.27 8.02
N LYS A 101 7.78 8.62 9.13
CA LYS A 101 9.04 8.02 9.56
C LYS A 101 8.76 6.74 10.35
N VAL A 102 9.39 5.66 9.92
CA VAL A 102 9.22 4.36 10.59
C VAL A 102 10.00 4.36 11.91
N PRO A 103 9.36 4.01 13.05
CA PRO A 103 10.05 3.89 14.34
C PRO A 103 11.08 2.76 14.31
N GLU A 104 12.02 2.73 15.27
CA GLU A 104 13.10 1.72 15.28
C GLU A 104 12.57 0.27 15.28
N ASP A 105 11.50 -0.01 16.03
CA ASP A 105 10.87 -1.34 16.03
C ASP A 105 10.33 -1.72 14.63
N GLY A 106 9.73 -0.76 13.91
CA GLY A 106 9.26 -0.98 12.54
C GLY A 106 10.41 -1.17 11.54
N ARG A 107 11.63 -0.71 11.86
CA ARG A 107 12.81 -0.90 11.02
C ARG A 107 13.31 -2.34 11.04
N ASP A 108 13.09 -3.10 12.11
CA ASP A 108 13.40 -4.53 12.16
C ASP A 108 12.56 -5.27 11.11
N ASP A 109 11.27 -5.02 11.07
CA ASP A 109 10.36 -5.65 10.11
C ASP A 109 10.60 -5.16 8.68
N LEU A 110 10.96 -3.89 8.48
CA LEU A 110 11.43 -3.42 7.18
C LEU A 110 12.70 -4.13 6.72
N ARG A 111 13.65 -4.41 7.63
CA ARG A 111 14.86 -5.17 7.31
C ARG A 111 14.53 -6.60 6.89
N LYS A 112 13.62 -7.27 7.60
CA LYS A 112 13.11 -8.60 7.20
C LYS A 112 12.44 -8.54 5.84
N ALA A 113 11.54 -7.58 5.62
CA ALA A 113 10.86 -7.39 4.35
C ALA A 113 11.86 -7.17 3.19
N GLY A 114 12.88 -6.34 3.40
CA GLY A 114 13.96 -6.12 2.43
C GLY A 114 14.77 -7.38 2.14
N ALA A 115 15.11 -8.17 3.16
CA ALA A 115 15.82 -9.43 2.98
C ALA A 115 14.99 -10.45 2.17
N TYR A 116 13.67 -10.54 2.43
CA TYR A 116 12.77 -11.37 1.65
C TYR A 116 12.60 -10.88 0.21
N TRP A 117 12.60 -9.56 -0.02
CA TRP A 117 12.56 -8.99 -1.36
C TRP A 117 13.81 -9.35 -2.17
N GLU A 118 15.00 -9.24 -1.58
CA GLU A 118 16.25 -9.62 -2.26
C GLU A 118 16.28 -11.10 -2.62
N ARG A 119 15.76 -11.96 -1.72
CA ARG A 119 15.60 -13.39 -2.00
C ARG A 119 14.57 -13.64 -3.08
N TYR A 120 13.45 -12.93 -3.06
CA TYR A 120 12.41 -13.00 -4.09
C TYR A 120 12.98 -12.67 -5.47
N VAL A 121 13.66 -11.54 -5.61
CA VAL A 121 14.26 -11.13 -6.89
C VAL A 121 15.28 -12.15 -7.39
N LYS A 122 16.04 -12.80 -6.50
CA LYS A 122 16.99 -13.87 -6.88
C LYS A 122 16.32 -15.17 -7.29
N ALA A 123 15.18 -15.49 -6.67
CA ALA A 123 14.44 -16.72 -6.95
C ALA A 123 13.47 -16.58 -8.13
N LYS A 124 13.12 -15.35 -8.51
CA LYS A 124 12.11 -15.06 -9.52
C LYS A 124 12.64 -15.35 -10.92
N ASP A 125 11.95 -16.24 -11.63
CA ASP A 125 12.13 -16.38 -13.07
C ASP A 125 11.40 -15.25 -13.80
N GLY A 126 12.16 -14.42 -14.53
CA GLY A 126 11.65 -13.27 -15.27
C GLY A 126 11.60 -11.98 -14.47
N ASP A 127 10.78 -11.03 -14.91
CA ASP A 127 10.70 -9.71 -14.29
C ASP A 127 9.98 -9.76 -12.93
N PRO A 128 10.52 -9.10 -11.88
CA PRO A 128 9.85 -8.99 -10.59
C PRO A 128 8.49 -8.29 -10.66
N ASP A 129 7.58 -8.67 -9.78
CA ASP A 129 6.26 -8.02 -9.67
C ASP A 129 6.39 -6.50 -9.37
N PRO A 130 5.83 -5.61 -10.21
CA PRO A 130 5.94 -4.16 -10.02
C PRO A 130 5.19 -3.69 -8.77
N GLY A 131 4.12 -4.38 -8.35
CA GLY A 131 3.43 -4.11 -7.10
C GLY A 131 4.34 -4.32 -5.88
N LEU A 132 5.09 -5.41 -5.88
CA LEU A 132 6.07 -5.73 -4.84
C LEU A 132 7.30 -4.82 -4.92
N ALA A 133 7.74 -4.43 -6.11
CA ALA A 133 8.81 -3.44 -6.29
C ALA A 133 8.41 -2.07 -5.70
N ARG A 134 7.13 -1.69 -5.74
CA ARG A 134 6.65 -0.47 -5.08
C ARG A 134 6.78 -0.56 -3.55
N ILE A 135 6.52 -1.72 -2.97
CA ILE A 135 6.76 -1.98 -1.54
C ILE A 135 8.27 -1.91 -1.24
N ALA A 136 9.11 -2.53 -2.08
CA ALA A 136 10.57 -2.47 -1.94
C ALA A 136 11.10 -1.04 -2.02
N LEU A 137 10.55 -0.18 -2.89
CA LEU A 137 10.88 1.23 -2.92
C LEU A 137 10.57 1.92 -1.58
N PHE A 138 9.40 1.67 -0.98
CA PHE A 138 9.09 2.21 0.35
C PHE A 138 10.06 1.70 1.40
N ILE A 139 10.37 0.40 1.40
CA ILE A 139 11.33 -0.21 2.35
C ILE A 139 12.68 0.51 2.30
N TYR A 140 13.20 0.82 1.10
CA TYR A 140 14.55 1.34 0.93
C TYR A 140 14.66 2.86 0.77
N ASN A 141 13.54 3.60 0.75
CA ASN A 141 13.57 5.05 0.64
C ASN A 141 14.16 5.72 1.90
N GLU A 142 14.27 7.05 1.86
CA GLU A 142 14.84 7.87 2.93
C GLU A 142 14.09 7.74 4.27
N ASP A 143 12.77 7.57 4.24
CA ASP A 143 11.91 7.43 5.43
C ASP A 143 11.91 6.02 6.03
N GLY A 144 12.28 5.02 5.23
CA GLY A 144 12.44 3.62 5.62
C GLY A 144 13.86 3.31 6.07
N LEU A 145 14.54 2.45 5.31
CA LEU A 145 15.91 1.99 5.61
C LEU A 145 17.02 2.91 5.07
N ASN A 146 16.69 3.92 4.27
CA ASN A 146 17.63 4.84 3.63
C ASN A 146 18.76 4.13 2.86
N GLN A 147 18.38 3.21 1.96
CA GLN A 147 19.29 2.40 1.14
C GLN A 147 19.13 2.74 -0.34
N PRO A 148 19.67 3.89 -0.82
CA PRO A 148 19.38 4.41 -2.15
C PRO A 148 19.78 3.46 -3.29
N ALA A 149 20.85 2.67 -3.12
CA ALA A 149 21.26 1.67 -4.10
C ALA A 149 20.20 0.57 -4.32
N LYS A 150 19.55 0.11 -3.24
CA LYS A 150 18.48 -0.89 -3.34
C LYS A 150 17.15 -0.28 -3.78
N ALA A 151 16.86 0.95 -3.34
CA ALA A 151 15.72 1.70 -3.85
C ALA A 151 15.80 1.93 -5.36
N LYS A 152 16.99 2.25 -5.90
CA LYS A 152 17.26 2.34 -7.34
C LYS A 152 16.89 1.05 -8.07
N ASP A 153 17.24 -0.11 -7.53
CA ASP A 153 16.91 -1.39 -8.15
C ASP A 153 15.40 -1.68 -8.15
N ALA A 154 14.68 -1.32 -7.08
CA ALA A 154 13.22 -1.39 -7.06
C ALA A 154 12.58 -0.43 -8.08
N VAL A 155 13.06 0.81 -8.17
CA VAL A 155 12.56 1.80 -9.14
C VAL A 155 12.86 1.38 -10.58
N ARG A 156 13.96 0.67 -10.84
CA ARG A 156 14.26 0.12 -12.17
C ARG A 156 13.18 -0.85 -12.64
N VAL A 157 12.63 -1.69 -11.76
CA VAL A 157 11.47 -2.55 -12.06
C VAL A 157 10.25 -1.70 -12.39
N LEU A 158 9.94 -0.70 -11.57
CA LEU A 158 8.80 0.19 -11.78
C LEU A 158 8.90 0.98 -13.10
N ALA A 159 10.08 1.45 -13.45
CA ALA A 159 10.32 2.22 -14.68
C ALA A 159 10.25 1.34 -15.93
N ALA A 160 10.69 0.07 -15.83
CA ALA A 160 10.55 -0.89 -16.92
C ALA A 160 9.08 -1.24 -17.18
N ASP A 161 8.29 -1.42 -16.13
CA ASP A 161 6.84 -1.73 -16.19
C ASP A 161 6.02 -0.54 -16.73
N ALA A 162 6.16 0.63 -16.11
CA ALA A 162 5.39 1.82 -16.49
C ALA A 162 5.87 2.44 -17.82
N ASN A 163 7.17 2.35 -18.10
CA ASN A 163 7.84 2.89 -19.29
C ASN A 163 7.42 4.34 -19.60
N ASP A 164 7.43 5.20 -18.58
CA ASP A 164 7.01 6.60 -18.68
C ASP A 164 8.09 7.58 -18.20
N THR A 165 7.91 8.86 -18.53
CA THR A 165 8.86 9.91 -18.15
C THR A 165 9.04 10.02 -16.63
N GLN A 166 7.97 9.84 -15.84
CA GLN A 166 7.99 10.13 -14.40
C GLN A 166 8.77 9.08 -13.62
N THR A 167 8.55 7.81 -13.93
CA THR A 167 9.25 6.68 -13.32
C THR A 167 10.74 6.65 -13.69
N TYR A 168 11.10 7.03 -14.92
CA TYR A 168 12.51 7.20 -15.27
C TYR A 168 13.16 8.41 -14.58
N LEU A 169 12.45 9.53 -14.37
CA LEU A 169 12.98 10.63 -13.55
C LEU A 169 13.17 10.21 -12.08
N LEU A 170 12.27 9.38 -11.55
CA LEU A 170 12.45 8.78 -10.22
C LEU A 170 13.71 7.90 -10.18
N LEU A 171 13.98 7.13 -11.24
CA LEU A 171 15.20 6.33 -11.35
C LEU A 171 16.46 7.20 -11.37
N VAL A 172 16.43 8.37 -12.04
CA VAL A 172 17.53 9.35 -11.98
C VAL A 172 17.81 9.74 -10.53
N ARG A 173 16.79 10.15 -9.77
CA ARG A 173 16.95 10.57 -8.37
C ARG A 173 17.65 9.51 -7.52
N TYR A 174 17.16 8.27 -7.55
CA TYR A 174 17.73 7.21 -6.71
C TYR A 174 19.08 6.70 -7.23
N ALA A 175 19.31 6.70 -8.54
CA ALA A 175 20.62 6.38 -9.10
C ALA A 175 21.67 7.42 -8.70
N THR A 176 21.35 8.72 -8.76
CA THR A 176 22.24 9.78 -8.26
C THR A 176 22.51 9.63 -6.77
N ALA A 177 21.48 9.39 -5.95
CA ALA A 177 21.63 9.17 -4.51
C ALA A 177 22.49 7.92 -4.19
N ALA A 178 22.49 6.93 -5.07
CA ALA A 178 23.34 5.74 -4.98
C ALA A 178 24.74 5.92 -5.58
N ALA A 179 25.10 7.15 -6.01
CA ALA A 179 26.32 7.46 -6.77
C ALA A 179 26.49 6.64 -8.08
N ASP A 180 25.41 6.08 -8.61
CA ASP A 180 25.37 5.35 -9.88
C ASP A 180 25.09 6.31 -11.04
N THR A 181 26.14 7.04 -11.43
CA THR A 181 26.07 8.08 -12.47
C THR A 181 25.69 7.51 -13.83
N ARG A 182 26.11 6.28 -14.15
CA ARG A 182 25.80 5.64 -15.43
C ARG A 182 24.31 5.34 -15.55
N THR A 183 23.71 4.74 -14.53
CA THR A 183 22.26 4.48 -14.52
C THR A 183 21.48 5.80 -14.53
N ALA A 184 21.92 6.81 -13.78
CA ALA A 184 21.28 8.13 -13.76
C ALA A 184 21.27 8.80 -15.15
N GLN A 185 22.36 8.70 -15.92
CA GLN A 185 22.42 9.25 -17.28
C GLN A 185 21.52 8.50 -18.26
N LEU A 186 21.52 7.16 -18.22
CA LEU A 186 20.68 6.34 -19.09
C LEU A 186 19.19 6.57 -18.81
N ALA A 187 18.80 6.63 -17.53
CA ALA A 187 17.44 6.92 -17.12
C ALA A 187 17.01 8.35 -17.52
N ALA A 188 17.89 9.33 -17.39
CA ALA A 188 17.62 10.71 -17.81
C ALA A 188 17.34 10.80 -19.32
N GLN A 189 18.18 10.16 -20.14
CA GLN A 189 17.97 10.13 -21.59
C GLN A 189 16.63 9.47 -21.93
N LYS A 190 16.35 8.31 -21.33
CA LYS A 190 15.09 7.59 -21.55
C LYS A 190 13.87 8.43 -21.15
N ALA A 191 13.94 9.17 -20.04
CA ALA A 191 12.87 10.08 -19.63
C ALA A 191 12.62 11.20 -20.67
N ILE A 192 13.69 11.80 -21.21
CA ILE A 192 13.62 12.84 -22.26
C ILE A 192 13.03 12.27 -23.55
N ASP A 193 13.43 11.06 -23.93
CA ASP A 193 12.96 10.42 -25.17
C ASP A 193 11.45 10.13 -25.12
N LEU A 194 10.97 9.64 -23.98
CA LEU A 194 9.57 9.35 -23.70
C LEU A 194 8.71 10.61 -23.53
N ALA A 195 9.32 11.74 -23.19
CA ALA A 195 8.58 12.98 -22.96
C ALA A 195 7.96 13.53 -24.26
N PRO A 196 6.74 14.10 -24.19
CA PRO A 196 6.14 14.85 -25.29
C PRO A 196 7.11 15.91 -25.83
N LYS A 197 7.14 16.11 -27.16
CA LYS A 197 8.13 16.99 -27.83
C LYS A 197 8.22 18.39 -27.22
N ASN A 198 7.09 18.98 -26.83
CA ASN A 198 7.01 20.30 -26.20
C ASN A 198 7.50 20.34 -24.75
N GLN A 199 7.60 19.19 -24.08
CA GLN A 199 8.05 19.06 -22.68
C GLN A 199 9.51 18.60 -22.56
N ARG A 200 10.15 18.09 -23.62
CA ARG A 200 11.52 17.55 -23.59
C ARG A 200 12.54 18.48 -22.94
N LYS A 201 12.52 19.78 -23.28
CA LYS A 201 13.43 20.77 -22.68
C LYS A 201 13.19 20.95 -21.17
N GLN A 202 11.96 20.82 -20.72
CA GLN A 202 11.63 20.89 -19.29
C GLN A 202 12.12 19.63 -18.57
N VAL A 203 11.86 18.44 -19.15
CA VAL A 203 12.31 17.15 -18.60
C VAL A 203 13.83 17.07 -18.53
N GLU A 204 14.54 17.58 -19.55
CA GLU A 204 16.00 17.67 -19.53
C GLU A 204 16.52 18.54 -18.37
N LYS A 205 15.89 19.70 -18.12
CA LYS A 205 16.24 20.55 -16.98
C LYS A 205 16.03 19.83 -15.65
N VAL A 206 14.89 19.15 -15.48
CA VAL A 206 14.59 18.37 -14.26
C VAL A 206 15.59 17.24 -14.09
N ALA A 207 15.90 16.48 -15.15
CA ALA A 207 16.86 15.39 -15.08
C ALA A 207 18.26 15.88 -14.68
N LYS A 208 18.72 17.02 -15.22
CA LYS A 208 20.01 17.65 -14.83
C LYS A 208 20.01 18.08 -13.35
N GLN A 209 18.90 18.64 -12.87
CA GLN A 209 18.76 19.00 -11.45
C GLN A 209 18.85 17.76 -10.56
N LEU A 210 18.18 16.66 -10.91
CA LEU A 210 18.22 15.40 -10.16
C LEU A 210 19.58 14.69 -10.19
N GLN A 211 20.45 15.02 -11.14
CA GLN A 211 21.83 14.53 -11.22
C GLN A 211 22.82 15.37 -10.39
N THR A 212 22.40 16.53 -9.91
CA THR A 212 23.22 17.35 -9.02
C THR A 212 23.03 16.81 -7.60
N PRO A 213 24.09 16.33 -6.92
CA PRO A 213 23.97 15.90 -5.53
C PRO A 213 23.48 17.07 -4.68
N ALA A 214 22.50 16.85 -3.80
CA ALA A 214 22.15 17.86 -2.82
C ALA A 214 23.39 18.18 -1.95
N PRO A 215 23.66 19.45 -1.61
CA PRO A 215 24.75 19.78 -0.70
C PRO A 215 24.53 19.03 0.61
N GLN A 216 25.50 18.19 0.99
CA GLN A 216 25.47 17.47 2.26
C GLN A 216 25.40 18.52 3.38
N GLN A 217 24.28 18.58 4.10
CA GLN A 217 24.22 19.30 5.35
C GLN A 217 25.12 18.54 6.33
N GLN A 218 26.29 19.11 6.60
CA GLN A 218 27.23 18.66 7.63
C GLN A 218 26.68 19.00 9.01
#